data_AF-A0A2S2Q9A8-F1
#
_entry.id   AF-A0A2S2Q9A8-F1
#
_cell.length_a   1.000
_cell.length_b   1.000
_cell.length_c   1.000
_cell.angle_alpha   90.00
_cell.angle_beta   90.00
_cell.angle_gamma   90.00
#
_symmetry.space_group_name_H-M   'P 1'
#
loop_
_entity.id
_entity.type
_entity.pdbx_description
1 polymer ?
#
loop_
_entity_poly.entity_id
_entity_poly.type
_entity_poly.pdbx_seq_one_letter_code
_entity_poly.pdbx_strand_id
1 'polypeptide(L)'
;MALEMYDEAKKDLDSVLKLEPNNKKAKIDIEIINSKIKDAIPKNNILLKNNSLNNLMSNVEGSIKSVIPHWPSRPSCKQITSKQKPPHLRSKKPFCTLKIKDIQEDQEEINNMHLLQTTLKEVCEKKQEVISSVKKDLMQTEKKQDLVVPPPPQTYVQLKQDWAYLQKDSKLLFQYFRQIPGRRLPFIVRNSMDHDLFVDMIRILKLEFIQNGCEVTDHLIGISELPRIQMLVMFCSYDEILCIKELLHHVSQSTPESVFKRLKSSFGI
;
A
#
# COMPACT_ATOMS: atom_id res chain seq x y z
N MET A 1 -25.78 -17.53 24.70
CA MET A 1 -26.64 -18.08 23.63
C MET A 1 -27.10 -16.89 22.80
N ALA A 2 -26.46 -16.65 21.65
CA ALA A 2 -26.94 -15.67 20.69
C ALA A 2 -28.11 -16.32 19.95
N LEU A 3 -29.29 -15.71 19.99
CA LEU A 3 -30.50 -16.26 19.39
C LEU A 3 -30.28 -16.50 17.88
N GLU A 4 -30.56 -17.72 17.43
CA GLU A 4 -30.48 -18.19 16.04
C GLU A 4 -31.62 -17.62 15.19
N MET A 5 -31.77 -16.29 15.17
CA MET A 5 -32.82 -15.57 14.43
C MET A 5 -32.50 -15.45 12.93
N TYR A 6 -32.21 -16.57 12.28
CA TYR A 6 -31.89 -16.62 10.84
C TYR A 6 -33.11 -16.34 9.97
N ASP A 7 -34.30 -16.71 10.43
CA ASP A 7 -35.55 -16.50 9.73
C ASP A 7 -35.96 -15.02 9.72
N GLU A 8 -35.77 -14.31 10.84
CA GLU A 8 -35.99 -12.87 10.92
C GLU A 8 -34.99 -12.10 10.06
N ALA A 9 -33.70 -12.48 10.10
CA ALA A 9 -32.68 -11.86 9.27
C ALA A 9 -32.96 -12.01 7.75
N LYS A 10 -33.50 -13.16 7.34
CA LYS A 10 -33.91 -13.40 5.95
C LYS A 10 -35.06 -12.48 5.54
N LYS A 11 -36.07 -12.32 6.39
CA LYS A 11 -37.24 -11.46 6.14
C LYS A 11 -36.84 -9.98 5.99
N ASP A 12 -35.88 -9.52 6.78
CA ASP A 12 -35.35 -8.15 6.68
C ASP A 12 -34.61 -7.94 5.35
N LEU A 13 -33.78 -8.89 4.93
CA LEU A 13 -33.06 -8.83 3.64
C LEU A 13 -34.01 -8.91 2.43
N ASP A 14 -35.09 -9.69 2.52
CA ASP A 14 -36.15 -9.72 1.50
C ASP A 14 -36.87 -8.36 1.40
N SER A 15 -37.01 -7.65 2.54
CA SER A 15 -37.57 -6.29 2.55
C SER A 15 -36.63 -5.30 1.87
N VAL A 16 -35.31 -5.43 2.06
CA VAL A 16 -34.30 -4.64 1.35
C VAL A 16 -34.35 -4.90 -0.16
N LEU A 17 -34.50 -6.16 -0.59
CA LEU A 17 -34.59 -6.50 -2.02
C LEU A 17 -35.88 -5.99 -2.68
N LYS A 18 -36.97 -5.82 -1.94
CA LYS A 18 -38.19 -5.16 -2.44
C LYS A 18 -37.99 -3.66 -2.72
N LEU A 19 -37.15 -3.00 -1.92
CA LEU A 19 -36.81 -1.58 -2.10
C LEU A 19 -35.70 -1.39 -3.14
N GLU A 20 -34.70 -2.28 -3.15
CA GLU A 20 -33.52 -2.21 -4.01
C GLU A 20 -33.25 -3.56 -4.73
N PRO A 21 -33.92 -3.84 -5.85
CA PRO A 21 -33.82 -5.15 -6.52
C PRO A 21 -32.43 -5.46 -7.09
N ASN A 22 -31.57 -4.44 -7.25
CA ASN A 22 -30.20 -4.58 -7.75
C ASN A 22 -29.12 -4.57 -6.64
N ASN A 23 -29.52 -4.65 -5.37
CA ASN A 23 -28.57 -4.69 -4.27
C ASN A 23 -27.83 -6.05 -4.24
N LYS A 24 -26.56 -6.05 -4.68
CA LYS A 24 -25.71 -7.25 -4.74
C LYS A 24 -25.37 -7.79 -3.35
N LYS A 25 -25.30 -6.92 -2.34
CA LYS A 25 -24.94 -7.29 -0.97
C LYS A 25 -26.05 -8.10 -0.30
N ALA A 26 -27.30 -7.66 -0.44
CA ALA A 26 -28.46 -8.36 0.09
C ALA A 26 -28.62 -9.79 -0.50
N LYS A 27 -28.33 -9.97 -1.79
CA LYS A 27 -28.37 -11.30 -2.44
C LYS A 27 -27.32 -12.27 -1.87
N ILE A 28 -26.09 -11.80 -1.67
CA ILE A 28 -25.00 -12.60 -1.08
C ILE A 28 -25.32 -12.97 0.36
N ASP A 29 -25.85 -12.03 1.15
CA ASP A 29 -26.14 -12.27 2.57
C ASP A 29 -27.31 -13.26 2.76
N ILE A 30 -28.31 -13.26 1.86
CA ILE A 30 -29.37 -14.29 1.82
C ILE A 30 -28.79 -15.68 1.51
N GLU A 31 -27.83 -15.77 0.59
CA GLU A 31 -27.19 -17.05 0.22
C GLU A 31 -26.40 -17.64 1.41
N ILE A 32 -25.71 -16.79 2.18
CA ILE A 32 -25.00 -17.18 3.41
C ILE A 32 -25.98 -17.62 4.51
N ILE A 33 -27.14 -16.97 4.64
CA ILE A 33 -28.15 -17.39 5.62
C ILE A 33 -28.76 -18.74 5.22
N ASN A 34 -29.06 -18.94 3.94
CA ASN A 34 -29.62 -20.20 3.47
C ASN A 34 -28.66 -21.39 3.65
N SER A 35 -27.33 -21.18 3.49
CA SER A 35 -26.35 -22.25 3.77
C SER A 35 -26.31 -22.61 5.26
N LYS A 36 -26.34 -21.60 6.16
CA LYS A 36 -26.40 -21.83 7.60
C LYS A 36 -27.68 -22.54 8.07
N ILE A 37 -28.83 -22.20 7.47
CA ILE A 37 -30.10 -22.92 7.73
C ILE A 37 -30.01 -24.38 7.24
N LYS A 38 -29.34 -24.62 6.11
CA LYS A 38 -29.15 -25.96 5.54
C LYS A 38 -28.23 -26.83 6.42
N ASP A 39 -27.19 -26.25 7.00
CA ASP A 39 -26.25 -26.93 7.90
C ASP A 39 -26.86 -27.23 9.28
N ALA A 40 -27.90 -26.47 9.68
CA ALA A 40 -28.65 -26.70 10.93
C ALA A 40 -29.67 -27.85 10.85
N ILE A 41 -29.98 -28.37 9.65
CA ILE A 41 -30.93 -29.49 9.46
C ILE A 41 -30.13 -30.80 9.26
N PRO A 42 -30.18 -31.76 10.20
CA PRO A 42 -29.49 -33.03 10.02
C PRO A 42 -30.22 -33.87 8.96
N LYS A 43 -29.55 -34.20 7.85
CA LYS A 43 -30.06 -35.17 6.87
C LYS A 43 -29.16 -36.40 6.79
N ASN A 44 -29.66 -37.48 7.38
CA ASN A 44 -29.26 -38.85 7.08
C ASN A 44 -29.51 -39.17 5.59
N ASN A 45 -28.47 -39.69 4.93
CA ASN A 45 -28.39 -40.56 3.75
C ASN A 45 -29.45 -40.48 2.63
N ILE A 46 -29.02 -40.24 1.39
CA ILE A 46 -29.04 -41.23 0.28
C ILE A 46 -28.29 -40.66 -0.95
N LEU A 47 -27.66 -41.60 -1.65
CA LEU A 47 -26.66 -41.53 -2.72
C LEU A 47 -27.30 -41.53 -4.13
N LEU A 48 -26.64 -40.85 -5.11
CA LEU A 48 -26.74 -40.97 -6.60
C LEU A 48 -28.10 -40.50 -7.22
N LYS A 49 -28.20 -39.81 -8.35
CA LYS A 49 -27.37 -39.49 -9.54
C LYS A 49 -28.20 -38.43 -10.33
N ASN A 50 -27.65 -37.39 -10.97
CA ASN A 50 -27.48 -37.36 -12.43
C ASN A 50 -26.96 -35.99 -12.92
N ASN A 51 -26.05 -36.10 -13.88
CA ASN A 51 -25.36 -35.10 -14.68
C ASN A 51 -26.28 -34.09 -15.37
N SER A 52 -26.03 -32.78 -15.20
CA SER A 52 -26.03 -31.77 -16.27
C SER A 52 -25.65 -30.40 -15.71
N LEU A 53 -24.36 -30.03 -15.83
CA LEU A 53 -23.80 -28.67 -15.99
C LEU A 53 -22.29 -28.69 -15.70
N ASN A 54 -21.55 -29.49 -16.48
CA ASN A 54 -20.11 -29.30 -16.60
C ASN A 54 -19.88 -28.32 -17.76
N ASN A 55 -19.95 -27.03 -17.47
CA ASN A 55 -19.26 -25.95 -18.19
C ASN A 55 -19.59 -24.59 -17.57
N LEU A 56 -19.04 -24.32 -16.39
CA LEU A 56 -18.42 -23.04 -16.03
C LEU A 56 -17.75 -23.24 -14.66
N MET A 57 -16.48 -22.85 -14.54
CA MET A 57 -15.64 -22.87 -13.33
C MET A 57 -15.06 -24.23 -12.92
N SER A 58 -14.14 -24.74 -13.75
CA SER A 58 -12.99 -25.48 -13.23
C SER A 58 -11.93 -24.50 -12.68
N ASN A 59 -11.43 -24.81 -11.49
CA ASN A 59 -10.23 -24.30 -10.81
C ASN A 59 -10.36 -22.96 -10.08
N VAL A 60 -10.63 -23.00 -8.76
CA VAL A 60 -9.64 -22.74 -7.67
C VAL A 60 -10.21 -23.31 -6.37
N GLU A 61 -10.03 -24.61 -6.14
CA GLU A 61 -10.13 -25.20 -4.79
C GLU A 61 -8.70 -25.52 -4.33
N GLY A 62 -8.02 -24.49 -3.85
CA GLY A 62 -6.86 -24.65 -2.98
C GLY A 62 -7.34 -24.50 -1.55
N SER A 63 -7.61 -25.60 -0.87
CA SER A 63 -7.63 -25.61 0.59
C SER A 63 -6.28 -25.08 1.05
N ILE A 64 -6.22 -23.81 1.47
CA ILE A 64 -5.05 -23.26 2.15
C ILE A 64 -5.03 -23.93 3.52
N LYS A 65 -4.52 -25.17 3.56
CA LYS A 65 -3.94 -25.71 4.78
C LYS A 65 -2.90 -24.68 5.18
N SER A 66 -3.02 -24.09 6.37
CA SER A 66 -1.92 -23.30 6.91
C SER A 66 -0.75 -24.25 7.12
N VAL A 67 0.11 -24.36 6.12
CA VAL A 67 1.36 -25.09 6.24
C VAL A 67 2.18 -24.26 7.21
N ILE A 68 2.17 -24.65 8.48
CA ILE A 68 3.10 -24.12 9.47
C ILE A 68 4.49 -24.42 8.89
N PRO A 69 5.31 -23.41 8.56
CA PRO A 69 6.63 -23.68 8.03
C PRO A 69 7.38 -24.57 9.02
N HIS A 70 7.99 -25.64 8.52
CA HIS A 70 8.78 -26.54 9.34
C HIS A 70 10.06 -25.80 9.75
N TRP A 71 10.05 -25.23 10.94
CA TRP A 71 11.23 -24.59 11.52
C TRP A 71 12.19 -25.68 12.02
N PRO A 72 13.49 -25.58 11.74
CA PRO A 72 14.46 -26.55 12.22
C PRO A 72 14.43 -26.59 13.75
N SER A 73 14.33 -27.78 14.33
CA SER A 73 14.30 -27.98 15.78
C SER A 73 15.66 -27.59 16.38
N ARG A 74 15.73 -26.41 17.00
CA ARG A 74 16.92 -25.94 17.73
C ARG A 74 16.80 -26.39 19.20
N PRO A 75 17.82 -27.07 19.77
CA PRO A 75 17.72 -27.66 21.11
C PRO A 75 17.51 -26.63 22.24
N SER A 76 17.82 -25.36 22.01
CA SER A 76 17.67 -24.26 22.98
C SER A 76 16.37 -23.44 22.83
N CYS A 77 15.52 -23.72 21.84
CA CYS A 77 14.34 -22.91 21.53
C CYS A 77 13.03 -23.64 21.87
N LYS A 78 12.09 -22.94 22.51
CA LYS A 78 10.72 -23.45 22.74
C LYS A 78 9.76 -22.78 21.75
N GLN A 79 9.05 -23.58 20.96
CA GLN A 79 8.02 -23.08 20.05
C GLN A 79 6.83 -22.53 20.84
N ILE A 80 6.48 -21.25 20.60
CA ILE A 80 5.29 -20.64 21.18
C ILE A 80 4.10 -20.96 20.26
N THR A 81 3.11 -21.66 20.80
CA THR A 81 1.86 -21.97 20.10
C THR A 81 0.70 -21.18 20.68
N SER A 82 -0.22 -20.71 19.84
CA SER A 82 -1.46 -20.07 20.29
C SER A 82 -2.30 -21.05 21.11
N LYS A 83 -2.75 -20.60 22.29
CA LYS A 83 -3.72 -21.34 23.12
C LYS A 83 -5.02 -20.55 23.17
N GLN A 84 -6.05 -21.07 22.50
CA GLN A 84 -7.39 -20.49 22.55
C GLN A 84 -7.99 -20.74 23.94
N LYS A 85 -8.27 -19.68 24.70
CA LYS A 85 -8.97 -19.76 25.99
C LYS A 85 -10.28 -18.99 25.89
N PRO A 86 -11.40 -19.54 26.37
CA PRO A 86 -12.68 -18.84 26.34
C PRO A 86 -12.62 -17.59 27.22
N PRO A 87 -13.46 -16.55 26.95
CA PRO A 87 -13.33 -15.23 27.57
C PRO A 87 -13.31 -15.23 29.11
N HIS A 88 -14.07 -16.14 29.73
CA HIS A 88 -14.18 -16.27 31.19
C HIS A 88 -12.99 -17.01 31.84
N LEU A 89 -12.17 -17.74 31.06
CA LEU A 89 -10.93 -18.40 31.50
C LEU A 89 -9.67 -17.65 31.05
N ARG A 90 -9.84 -16.45 30.46
CA ARG A 90 -8.71 -15.60 30.08
C ARG A 90 -8.07 -15.01 31.33
N SER A 91 -6.74 -14.98 31.36
CA SER A 91 -6.00 -14.30 32.42
C SER A 91 -6.47 -12.84 32.52
N LYS A 92 -6.86 -12.42 33.72
CA LYS A 92 -7.12 -11.00 34.05
C LYS A 92 -5.84 -10.24 34.40
N LYS A 93 -4.70 -10.92 34.48
CA LYS A 93 -3.40 -10.26 34.74
C LYS A 93 -3.01 -9.45 33.51
N PRO A 94 -2.52 -8.21 33.69
CA PRO A 94 -2.01 -7.39 32.60
C PRO A 94 -0.88 -8.13 31.90
N PHE A 95 -0.70 -7.86 30.61
CA PHE A 95 0.41 -8.43 29.84
C PHE A 95 1.73 -8.04 30.48
N CYS A 96 2.63 -9.01 30.69
CA CYS A 96 3.96 -8.71 31.18
C CYS A 96 4.88 -8.31 30.02
N THR A 97 5.65 -7.25 30.23
CA THR A 97 6.72 -6.85 29.31
C THR A 97 7.87 -7.84 29.46
N LEU A 98 8.25 -8.51 28.37
CA LEU A 98 9.45 -9.35 28.34
C LEU A 98 10.69 -8.45 28.42
N LYS A 99 11.63 -8.77 29.31
CA LYS A 99 12.93 -8.09 29.34
C LYS A 99 13.76 -8.60 28.17
N ILE A 100 13.84 -7.79 27.12
CA ILE A 100 14.73 -8.03 25.98
C ILE A 100 16.14 -7.67 26.46
N LYS A 101 17.09 -8.60 26.29
CA LYS A 101 18.52 -8.32 26.42
C LYS A 101 19.08 -8.34 25.00
N ASP A 102 19.73 -7.26 24.60
CA ASP A 102 20.44 -7.22 23.35
C ASP A 102 21.67 -8.13 23.47
N ILE A 103 21.80 -9.05 22.51
CA ILE A 103 22.99 -9.88 22.38
C ILE A 103 23.96 -9.02 21.57
N GLN A 104 25.01 -8.52 22.22
CA GLN A 104 26.16 -7.95 21.52
C GLN A 104 26.99 -9.10 20.97
N GLU A 105 26.59 -9.60 19.80
CA GLU A 105 27.42 -10.46 18.95
C GLU A 105 28.17 -9.57 17.95
N ASP A 106 29.44 -9.89 17.72
CA ASP A 106 30.39 -9.12 16.93
C ASP A 106 29.83 -8.84 15.51
N GLN A 107 30.00 -7.59 15.05
CA GLN A 107 29.40 -7.04 13.83
C GLN A 107 29.74 -7.79 12.53
N GLU A 108 30.69 -8.71 12.55
CA GLU A 108 31.10 -9.48 11.37
C GLU A 108 30.06 -10.52 10.93
N GLU A 109 29.23 -11.06 11.84
CA GLU A 109 28.21 -12.06 11.47
C GLU A 109 26.92 -11.44 10.89
N ILE A 110 26.61 -10.17 11.22
CA ILE A 110 25.39 -9.48 10.79
C ILE A 110 25.42 -9.16 9.29
N ASN A 111 26.60 -8.92 8.71
CA ASN A 111 26.77 -8.65 7.28
C ASN A 111 26.31 -9.80 6.38
N ASN A 112 26.32 -11.03 6.88
CA ASN A 112 25.81 -12.19 6.14
C ASN A 112 24.27 -12.20 6.04
N MET A 113 23.55 -11.45 6.88
CA MET A 113 22.10 -11.33 6.79
C MET A 113 21.66 -10.38 5.66
N HIS A 114 22.50 -9.41 5.30
CA HIS A 114 22.27 -8.51 4.15
C HIS A 114 22.46 -9.22 2.80
N LEU A 115 23.15 -10.36 2.78
CA LEU A 115 23.38 -11.18 1.59
C LEU A 115 22.11 -11.98 1.20
N LEU A 116 21.25 -12.35 2.15
CA LEU A 116 20.03 -13.12 1.86
C LEU A 116 18.91 -12.31 1.20
N GLN A 117 18.94 -10.97 1.32
CA GLN A 117 18.04 -10.09 0.57
C GLN A 117 18.35 -10.08 -0.94
N THR A 118 19.62 -10.31 -1.31
CA THR A 118 20.01 -10.42 -2.72
C THR A 118 19.55 -11.74 -3.35
N THR A 119 19.49 -12.82 -2.56
CA THR A 119 19.10 -14.15 -3.05
C THR A 119 17.60 -14.25 -3.36
N LEU A 120 16.72 -13.51 -2.66
CA LEU A 120 15.30 -13.44 -3.01
C LEU A 120 15.02 -12.60 -4.27
N LYS A 121 15.95 -11.71 -4.64
CA LYS A 121 15.90 -10.98 -5.91
C LYS A 121 16.33 -11.85 -7.10
N GLU A 122 17.33 -12.71 -6.90
CA GLU A 122 17.82 -13.65 -7.94
C GLU A 122 16.85 -14.80 -8.29
N VAL A 123 15.90 -15.14 -7.43
CA VAL A 123 14.88 -16.17 -7.75
C VAL A 123 13.74 -15.61 -8.62
N CYS A 124 13.43 -14.31 -8.51
CA CYS A 124 12.37 -13.66 -9.29
C CYS A 124 12.81 -13.27 -10.71
N GLU A 125 14.11 -13.16 -10.99
CA GLU A 125 14.64 -12.75 -12.31
C GLU A 125 14.82 -13.92 -13.30
N LYS A 126 14.62 -15.19 -12.89
CA LYS A 126 14.80 -16.37 -13.77
C LYS A 126 13.62 -16.72 -14.70
N LYS A 127 12.84 -15.73 -15.14
CA LYS A 127 11.87 -15.92 -16.24
C LYS A 127 11.83 -14.71 -17.18
N GLN A 128 12.95 -14.39 -17.82
CA GLN A 128 12.97 -13.78 -19.15
C GLN A 128 14.43 -13.62 -19.64
N GLU A 129 15.00 -14.70 -20.16
CA GLU A 129 16.13 -14.59 -21.10
C GLU A 129 15.96 -15.62 -22.21
N VAL A 130 15.37 -15.17 -23.33
CA VAL A 130 15.70 -15.66 -24.66
C VAL A 130 15.79 -14.41 -25.55
N ILE A 131 17.01 -13.89 -25.70
CA ILE A 131 17.66 -13.41 -26.94
C ILE A 131 18.85 -12.48 -26.60
N SER A 132 20.05 -13.06 -26.76
CA SER A 132 21.38 -12.50 -27.14
C SER A 132 21.94 -11.30 -26.34
N SER A 133 23.00 -11.44 -25.51
CA SER A 133 24.43 -11.65 -25.86
C SER A 133 24.97 -10.50 -26.73
N VAL A 134 25.93 -9.64 -26.37
CA VAL A 134 27.31 -9.78 -25.81
C VAL A 134 27.67 -8.35 -25.28
N LYS A 135 28.30 -8.05 -24.13
CA LYS A 135 29.65 -8.34 -23.62
C LYS A 135 29.72 -7.97 -22.13
N LYS A 136 30.33 -8.86 -21.35
CA LYS A 136 30.87 -8.61 -20.00
C LYS A 136 32.15 -7.80 -20.12
N ASP A 137 32.37 -6.83 -19.23
CA ASP A 137 33.54 -6.92 -18.35
C ASP A 137 33.36 -6.09 -17.08
N LEU A 138 33.87 -6.64 -15.99
CA LEU A 138 33.81 -6.13 -14.62
C LEU A 138 35.12 -5.42 -14.33
N MET A 139 35.11 -4.10 -14.07
CA MET A 139 36.19 -3.46 -13.30
C MET A 139 35.64 -2.30 -12.47
N GLN A 140 35.82 -2.41 -11.16
CA GLN A 140 35.82 -1.27 -10.23
C GLN A 140 36.91 -0.28 -10.68
N THR A 141 36.54 0.96 -10.97
CA THR A 141 37.43 2.11 -10.80
C THR A 141 36.61 3.39 -10.76
N GLU A 142 36.87 4.22 -9.76
CA GLU A 142 36.39 5.59 -9.59
C GLU A 142 36.37 6.36 -10.93
N LYS A 143 35.20 6.82 -11.38
CA LYS A 143 35.05 7.70 -12.54
C LYS A 143 33.68 8.39 -12.53
N LYS A 144 33.71 9.73 -12.50
CA LYS A 144 32.69 10.68 -13.02
C LYS A 144 31.37 10.01 -13.43
N GLN A 145 30.37 10.03 -12.54
CA GLN A 145 29.02 9.61 -12.92
C GLN A 145 28.40 10.76 -13.71
N ASP A 146 28.24 10.56 -15.01
CA ASP A 146 27.27 11.32 -15.80
C ASP A 146 25.90 11.13 -15.13
N LEU A 147 25.36 12.22 -14.60
CA LEU A 147 24.13 12.26 -13.82
C LEU A 147 22.93 12.06 -14.76
N VAL A 148 22.68 10.81 -15.15
CA VAL A 148 21.51 10.46 -15.96
C VAL A 148 20.29 10.43 -15.03
N VAL A 149 19.27 11.22 -15.37
CA VAL A 149 18.03 11.29 -14.58
C VAL A 149 17.33 9.93 -14.60
N PRO A 150 16.92 9.40 -13.42
CA PRO A 150 16.23 8.12 -13.36
C PRO A 150 14.87 8.16 -14.08
N PRO A 151 14.33 6.99 -14.48
CA PRO A 151 13.04 6.89 -15.14
C PRO A 151 11.89 7.26 -14.18
N PRO A 152 10.69 7.58 -14.72
CA PRO A 152 9.54 7.92 -13.90
C PRO A 152 9.15 6.79 -12.93
N PRO A 153 8.92 7.09 -11.64
CA PRO A 153 8.63 6.10 -10.64
C PRO A 153 7.23 5.50 -10.84
N GLN A 154 7.11 4.20 -10.64
CA GLN A 154 5.83 3.49 -10.64
C GLN A 154 5.27 3.31 -9.23
N THR A 155 6.13 3.40 -8.22
CA THR A 155 5.79 3.14 -6.82
C THR A 155 6.36 4.21 -5.90
N TYR A 156 5.74 4.41 -4.74
CA TYR A 156 6.21 5.33 -3.72
C TYR A 156 7.65 5.05 -3.26
N VAL A 157 8.04 3.77 -3.15
CA VAL A 157 9.37 3.39 -2.69
C VAL A 157 10.45 3.84 -3.68
N GLN A 158 10.20 3.65 -4.99
CA GLN A 158 11.09 4.15 -6.05
C GLN A 158 11.20 5.67 -5.99
N LEU A 159 10.06 6.37 -5.93
CA LEU A 159 10.03 7.82 -5.80
C LEU A 159 10.89 8.30 -4.61
N LYS A 160 10.73 7.69 -3.44
CA LYS A 160 11.47 8.08 -2.23
C LYS A 160 12.98 7.83 -2.35
N GLN A 161 13.37 6.69 -2.94
CA GLN A 161 14.77 6.36 -3.16
C GLN A 161 15.43 7.30 -4.16
N ASP A 162 14.78 7.52 -5.31
CA ASP A 162 15.27 8.43 -6.34
C ASP A 162 15.35 9.86 -5.82
N TRP A 163 14.35 10.30 -5.06
CA TRP A 163 14.32 11.62 -4.44
C TRP A 163 15.50 11.82 -3.47
N ALA A 164 15.77 10.85 -2.59
CA ALA A 164 16.89 10.92 -1.66
C ALA A 164 18.25 10.93 -2.38
N TYR A 165 18.37 10.22 -3.51
CA TYR A 165 19.57 10.24 -4.34
C TYR A 165 19.78 11.61 -5.01
N LEU A 166 18.70 12.23 -5.50
CA LEU A 166 18.72 13.48 -6.24
C LEU A 166 18.67 14.75 -5.37
N GLN A 167 18.39 14.63 -4.08
CA GLN A 167 18.25 15.77 -3.15
C GLN A 167 19.46 16.73 -3.13
N LYS A 168 20.65 16.26 -3.53
CA LYS A 168 21.87 17.09 -3.60
C LYS A 168 21.87 18.09 -4.75
N ASP A 169 21.12 17.85 -5.81
CA ASP A 169 21.07 18.70 -7.00
C ASP A 169 19.62 19.06 -7.35
N SER A 170 19.24 20.29 -7.00
CA SER A 170 17.90 20.86 -7.24
C SER A 170 17.49 20.79 -8.71
N LYS A 171 18.44 20.95 -9.65
CA LYS A 171 18.14 20.95 -11.09
C LYS A 171 17.77 19.57 -11.61
N LEU A 172 18.50 18.55 -11.15
CA LEU A 172 18.20 17.17 -11.50
C LEU A 172 16.89 16.70 -10.84
N LEU A 173 16.65 17.12 -9.60
CA LEU A 173 15.41 16.83 -8.92
C LEU A 173 14.21 17.48 -9.61
N PHE A 174 14.36 18.72 -10.10
CA PHE A 174 13.38 19.38 -10.96
C PHE A 174 13.13 18.59 -12.24
N GLN A 175 14.18 18.20 -12.96
CA GLN A 175 14.04 17.43 -14.20
C GLN A 175 13.36 16.08 -13.95
N TYR A 176 13.68 15.41 -12.85
CA TYR A 176 13.03 14.18 -12.43
C TYR A 176 11.56 14.39 -12.10
N PHE A 177 11.24 15.36 -11.23
CA PHE A 177 9.86 15.62 -10.80
C PHE A 177 8.98 16.06 -11.97
N ARG A 178 9.52 16.81 -12.92
CA ARG A 178 8.84 17.20 -14.16
C ARG A 178 8.43 16.01 -15.04
N GLN A 179 9.10 14.86 -14.93
CA GLN A 179 8.68 13.65 -15.65
C GLN A 179 7.40 13.03 -15.08
N ILE A 180 6.98 13.43 -13.88
CA ILE A 180 5.82 12.88 -13.18
C ILE A 180 4.64 13.84 -13.40
N PRO A 181 3.63 13.47 -14.19
CA PRO A 181 2.42 14.26 -14.30
C PRO A 181 1.76 14.42 -12.93
N GLY A 182 1.30 15.63 -12.60
CA GLY A 182 0.66 15.90 -11.32
C GLY A 182 -0.49 14.95 -10.99
N ARG A 183 -1.35 14.65 -11.98
CA ARG A 183 -2.45 13.68 -11.83
C ARG A 183 -2.01 12.25 -11.49
N ARG A 184 -0.75 11.88 -11.73
CA ARG A 184 -0.21 10.56 -11.37
C ARG A 184 0.25 10.48 -9.92
N LEU A 185 0.50 11.61 -9.24
CA LEU A 185 0.99 11.64 -7.87
C LEU A 185 0.10 10.86 -6.89
N PRO A 186 -1.25 11.01 -6.89
CA PRO A 186 -2.12 10.22 -6.03
C PRO A 186 -1.97 8.70 -6.20
N PHE A 187 -1.72 8.23 -7.43
CA PHE A 187 -1.61 6.82 -7.75
C PHE A 187 -0.26 6.20 -7.33
N ILE A 188 0.81 7.00 -7.40
CA ILE A 188 2.17 6.59 -7.02
C ILE A 188 2.30 6.56 -5.50
N VAL A 189 1.88 7.64 -4.85
CA VAL A 189 2.06 7.87 -3.42
C VAL A 189 1.01 7.13 -2.58
N ARG A 190 -0.24 7.08 -3.05
CA ARG A 190 -1.37 6.48 -2.34
C ARG A 190 -1.43 7.01 -0.90
N ASN A 191 -1.42 6.14 0.10
CA ASN A 191 -1.50 6.49 1.53
C ASN A 191 -0.14 6.68 2.21
N SER A 192 0.96 6.65 1.45
CA SER A 192 2.32 6.57 1.98
C SER A 192 3.06 7.91 1.99
N MET A 193 2.40 9.02 1.69
CA MET A 193 3.06 10.33 1.67
C MET A 193 3.62 10.69 3.04
N ASP A 194 4.92 10.96 3.09
CA ASP A 194 5.60 11.46 4.28
C ASP A 194 5.68 13.01 4.24
N HIS A 195 5.73 13.64 5.41
CA HIS A 195 5.81 15.11 5.56
C HIS A 195 7.02 15.71 4.83
N ASP A 196 8.20 15.14 5.04
CA ASP A 196 9.45 15.70 4.50
C ASP A 196 9.44 15.73 2.97
N LEU A 197 8.98 14.62 2.36
CA LEU A 197 8.83 14.54 0.91
C LEU A 197 7.80 15.55 0.40
N PHE A 198 6.71 15.76 1.16
CA PHE A 198 5.67 16.71 0.79
C PHE A 198 6.20 18.14 0.79
N VAL A 199 6.88 18.54 1.85
CA VAL A 199 7.53 19.86 1.94
C VAL A 199 8.56 20.04 0.84
N ASP A 200 9.39 19.04 0.57
CA ASP A 200 10.38 19.11 -0.49
C ASP A 200 9.73 19.27 -1.88
N MET A 201 8.64 18.56 -2.16
CA MET A 201 7.87 18.75 -3.39
C MET A 201 7.34 20.18 -3.51
N ILE A 202 6.77 20.73 -2.45
CA ILE A 202 6.29 22.13 -2.41
C ILE A 202 7.44 23.11 -2.65
N ARG A 203 8.60 22.87 -2.04
CA ARG A 203 9.79 23.72 -2.20
C ARG A 203 10.31 23.69 -3.64
N ILE A 204 10.38 22.53 -4.27
CA ILE A 204 10.81 22.39 -5.67
C ILE A 204 9.83 23.05 -6.64
N LEU A 205 8.51 22.93 -6.39
CA LEU A 205 7.52 23.67 -7.17
C LEU A 205 7.70 25.18 -7.05
N LYS A 206 8.01 25.68 -5.85
CA LYS A 206 8.22 27.11 -5.63
C LYS A 206 9.52 27.61 -6.27
N LEU A 207 10.63 26.92 -6.04
CA LEU A 207 11.95 27.37 -6.46
C LEU A 207 12.18 27.14 -7.96
N GLU A 208 12.00 25.90 -8.44
CA GLU A 208 12.44 25.52 -9.78
C GLU A 208 11.33 25.65 -10.82
N PHE A 209 10.08 25.31 -10.50
CA PHE A 209 9.01 25.37 -11.50
C PHE A 209 8.62 26.81 -11.83
N ILE A 210 8.46 27.67 -10.83
CA ILE A 210 8.14 29.09 -11.06
C ILE A 210 9.31 29.78 -11.76
N GLN A 211 10.55 29.55 -11.33
CA GLN A 211 11.73 30.16 -11.95
C GLN A 211 11.88 29.75 -13.43
N ASN A 212 11.55 28.51 -13.77
CA ASN A 212 11.60 28.00 -15.15
C ASN A 212 10.30 28.22 -15.93
N GLY A 213 9.31 28.95 -15.39
CA GLY A 213 8.03 29.26 -16.05
C GLY A 213 7.17 28.03 -16.37
N CYS A 214 7.34 26.94 -15.63
CA CYS A 214 6.61 25.69 -15.82
C CYS A 214 5.24 25.73 -15.13
N GLU A 215 4.28 24.95 -15.64
CA GLU A 215 2.96 24.86 -15.04
C GLU A 215 2.98 24.10 -13.70
N VAL A 216 2.65 24.81 -12.62
CA VAL A 216 2.57 24.28 -11.26
C VAL A 216 1.18 23.71 -10.94
N THR A 217 0.15 24.18 -11.64
CA THR A 217 -1.27 23.86 -11.42
C THR A 217 -1.54 22.36 -11.34
N ASP A 218 -1.10 21.61 -12.34
CA ASP A 218 -1.37 20.18 -12.44
C ASP A 218 -0.77 19.40 -11.25
N HIS A 219 0.42 19.80 -10.81
CA HIS A 219 1.10 19.19 -9.66
C HIS A 219 0.36 19.50 -8.37
N LEU A 220 -0.08 20.75 -8.17
CA LEU A 220 -0.87 21.11 -6.99
C LEU A 220 -2.24 20.44 -6.96
N ILE A 221 -2.89 20.25 -8.11
CA ILE A 221 -4.13 19.47 -8.19
C ILE A 221 -3.86 18.03 -7.73
N GLY A 222 -2.82 17.39 -8.26
CA GLY A 222 -2.43 16.05 -7.83
C GLY A 222 -2.13 15.96 -6.33
N ILE A 223 -1.39 16.92 -5.78
CA ILE A 223 -1.07 16.98 -4.35
C ILE A 223 -2.35 17.18 -3.52
N SER A 224 -3.29 17.99 -3.99
CA SER A 224 -4.56 18.26 -3.29
C SER A 224 -5.48 17.04 -3.19
N GLU A 225 -5.29 16.05 -4.06
CA GLU A 225 -6.02 14.78 -4.08
C GLU A 225 -5.37 13.71 -3.18
N LEU A 226 -4.20 13.99 -2.59
CA LEU A 226 -3.53 13.05 -1.71
C LEU A 226 -4.33 12.78 -0.44
N PRO A 227 -4.44 11.52 -0.01
CA PRO A 227 -5.05 11.20 1.26
C PRO A 227 -4.21 11.82 2.37
N ARG A 228 -4.88 12.40 3.37
CA ARG A 228 -4.24 13.06 4.53
C ARG A 228 -3.50 14.36 4.19
N ILE A 229 -3.77 15.00 3.04
CA ILE A 229 -3.17 16.30 2.72
C ILE A 229 -3.36 17.34 3.85
N GLN A 230 -4.56 17.43 4.43
CA GLN A 230 -4.83 18.33 5.56
C GLN A 230 -3.98 18.02 6.80
N MET A 231 -3.71 16.74 7.06
CA MET A 231 -2.82 16.33 8.15
C MET A 231 -1.37 16.75 7.85
N LEU A 232 -0.91 16.61 6.60
CA LEU A 232 0.44 17.04 6.20
C LEU A 232 0.59 18.56 6.35
N VAL A 233 -0.42 19.32 5.90
CA VAL A 233 -0.43 20.79 6.05
C VAL A 233 -0.46 21.21 7.52
N MET A 234 -1.19 20.51 8.38
CA MET A 234 -1.24 20.79 9.83
C MET A 234 0.14 20.64 10.50
N PHE A 235 1.02 19.80 9.97
CA PHE A 235 2.37 19.62 10.49
C PHE A 235 3.40 20.58 9.89
N CYS A 236 3.02 21.38 8.90
CA CYS A 236 3.89 22.40 8.34
C CYS A 236 4.17 23.52 9.35
N SER A 237 5.41 23.96 9.38
CA SER A 237 5.86 25.19 10.00
C SER A 237 5.29 26.43 9.30
N TYR A 238 5.44 27.58 9.94
CA TYR A 238 4.98 28.86 9.38
C TYR A 238 5.57 29.16 8.00
N ASP A 239 6.88 28.91 7.80
CA ASP A 239 7.57 29.18 6.54
C ASP A 239 7.10 28.27 5.41
N GLU A 240 6.79 27.01 5.72
CA GLU A 240 6.26 26.03 4.78
C GLU A 240 4.83 26.41 4.36
N ILE A 241 3.98 26.82 5.30
CA ILE A 241 2.64 27.36 5.01
C ILE A 241 2.73 28.61 4.13
N LEU A 242 3.69 29.51 4.40
CA LEU A 242 3.91 30.69 3.57
C LEU A 242 4.30 30.30 2.15
N CYS A 243 5.16 29.28 1.97
CA CYS A 243 5.50 28.75 0.66
C CYS A 243 4.27 28.22 -0.08
N ILE A 244 3.37 27.48 0.59
CA ILE A 244 2.13 27.00 -0.01
C ILE A 244 1.22 28.18 -0.42
N LYS A 245 1.10 29.21 0.43
CA LYS A 245 0.30 30.42 0.12
C LYS A 245 0.82 31.15 -1.11
N GLU A 246 2.13 31.30 -1.24
CA GLU A 246 2.75 31.93 -2.41
C GLU A 246 2.52 31.12 -3.69
N LEU A 247 2.64 29.78 -3.62
CA LEU A 247 2.29 28.91 -4.74
C LEU A 247 0.83 29.05 -5.16
N LEU A 248 -0.09 29.07 -4.19
CA LEU A 248 -1.51 29.26 -4.45
C LEU A 248 -1.79 30.63 -5.07
N HIS A 249 -1.12 31.69 -4.61
CA HIS A 249 -1.23 33.02 -5.21
C HIS A 249 -0.70 33.07 -6.66
N HIS A 250 0.37 32.35 -6.96
CA HIS A 250 0.86 32.24 -8.34
C HIS A 250 -0.16 31.50 -9.23
N VAL A 251 -0.80 30.46 -8.70
CA VAL A 251 -1.81 29.68 -9.44
C VAL A 251 -3.12 30.44 -9.63
N SER A 252 -3.50 31.35 -8.72
CA SER A 252 -4.71 32.16 -8.90
C SER A 252 -4.67 33.06 -10.13
N GLN A 253 -3.47 33.45 -10.59
CA GLN A 253 -3.30 34.27 -11.79
C GLN A 253 -3.46 33.48 -13.09
N SER A 254 -3.24 32.16 -13.05
CA SER A 254 -3.18 31.30 -14.24
C SER A 254 -4.35 30.32 -14.36
N THR A 255 -5.22 30.21 -13.35
CA THR A 255 -6.27 29.19 -13.28
C THR A 255 -7.67 29.74 -13.08
N PRO A 256 -8.72 29.02 -13.51
CA PRO A 256 -10.10 29.42 -13.26
C PRO A 256 -10.44 29.38 -11.77
N GLU A 257 -11.24 30.35 -11.33
CA GLU A 257 -11.61 30.57 -9.93
C GLU A 257 -12.22 29.33 -9.24
N SER A 258 -12.96 28.50 -9.99
CA SER A 258 -13.56 27.27 -9.47
C SER A 258 -12.53 26.23 -9.03
N VAL A 259 -11.43 26.11 -9.78
CA VAL A 259 -10.33 25.18 -9.46
C VAL A 259 -9.51 25.74 -8.30
N PHE A 260 -9.24 27.05 -8.31
CA PHE A 260 -8.51 27.72 -7.25
C PHE A 260 -9.23 27.58 -5.89
N LYS A 261 -10.54 27.80 -5.83
CA LYS A 261 -11.33 27.62 -4.61
C LYS A 261 -11.26 26.19 -4.06
N ARG A 262 -11.28 25.18 -4.95
CA ARG A 262 -11.14 23.78 -4.57
C ARG A 262 -9.75 23.49 -4.00
N LEU A 263 -8.70 23.94 -4.69
CA LEU A 263 -7.31 23.81 -4.22
C LEU A 263 -7.16 24.41 -2.83
N LYS A 264 -7.57 25.67 -2.65
CA LYS A 264 -7.50 26.37 -1.36
C LYS A 264 -8.18 25.58 -0.23
N SER A 265 -9.39 25.08 -0.50
CA SER A 265 -10.12 24.25 0.46
C SER A 265 -9.42 22.93 0.80
N SER A 266 -8.75 22.28 -0.16
CA SER A 266 -8.04 21.01 0.07
C SER A 266 -6.82 21.20 0.96
N PHE A 267 -6.06 22.30 0.76
CA PHE A 267 -4.92 22.62 1.61
C PHE A 267 -5.35 23.14 3.00
N GLY A 268 -6.59 23.60 3.17
CA GLY A 268 -7.09 24.06 4.47
C GLY A 268 -6.50 25.40 4.92
N ILE A 269 -6.13 26.25 3.96
CA ILE A 269 -5.47 27.56 4.15
C ILE A 269 -6.36 28.71 3.67
#